data_AF-X8JA64-F1
#
_entry.id   AF-X8JA64-F1
#
_cell.length_a   1.000
_cell.length_b   1.000
_cell.length_c   1.000
_cell.angle_alpha   90.00
_cell.angle_beta   90.00
_cell.angle_gamma   90.00
#
_symmetry.space_group_name_H-M   'P 1'
#
loop_
_entity.id
_entity.type
_entity.pdbx_description
1 polymer ?
#
loop_
_entity_poly.entity_id
_entity_poly.type
_entity_poly.pdbx_seq_one_letter_code
_entity_poly.pdbx_strand_id
1 'polypeptide(L)'
;MDRILNFLAVYDMGYHLPSELDFSASRGNPLDLIDNEKNQLFIDQYFKLDELRAALEEILTHGDKQLEKKHKDVRAAITRALCRLKEHRRKLYTEFMAAAEKRAALALDDLSHAIRDRTRRFEYPLELDFPARMGDSLSLLNTERNRLFIDQLCWLDRFWNELKSIPTYGNERLKRKHKNTSATIRQARHALDEHQRQLQERHIKLYRPYLM
;
A
#
# COMPACT_ATOMS: atom_id res chain seq x y z
N MET A 1 -30.25 -33.94 -8.51
CA MET A 1 -29.98 -33.06 -9.68
C MET A 1 -30.89 -31.85 -9.73
N ASP A 2 -32.20 -31.99 -9.55
CA ASP A 2 -33.14 -30.84 -9.65
C ASP A 2 -32.87 -29.72 -8.64
N ARG A 3 -32.39 -30.02 -7.42
CA ARG A 3 -31.92 -29.00 -6.47
C ARG A 3 -30.73 -28.18 -6.99
N ILE A 4 -29.83 -28.81 -7.74
CA ILE A 4 -28.65 -28.15 -8.32
C ILE A 4 -29.07 -27.28 -9.50
N LEU A 5 -29.95 -27.79 -10.36
CA LEU A 5 -30.52 -27.04 -11.47
C LEU A 5 -31.35 -25.83 -10.99
N ASN A 6 -32.14 -25.98 -9.93
CA ASN A 6 -32.87 -24.86 -9.32
C ASN A 6 -31.91 -23.83 -8.71
N PHE A 7 -30.84 -24.25 -8.03
CA PHE A 7 -29.83 -23.33 -7.51
C PHE A 7 -29.13 -22.56 -8.64
N LEU A 8 -28.78 -23.24 -9.74
CA LEU A 8 -28.16 -22.64 -10.91
C LEU A 8 -29.12 -21.72 -11.69
N ALA A 9 -30.41 -22.05 -11.74
CA ALA A 9 -31.43 -21.20 -12.37
C ALA A 9 -31.65 -19.89 -11.60
N VAL A 10 -31.54 -19.90 -10.27
CA VAL A 10 -31.52 -18.68 -9.44
C VAL A 10 -30.22 -17.89 -9.64
N TYR A 11 -29.12 -18.58 -9.98
CA TYR A 11 -27.80 -17.99 -10.21
C TYR A 11 -27.64 -17.31 -11.57
N ASP A 12 -28.51 -17.58 -12.54
CA ASP A 12 -28.33 -17.16 -13.94
C ASP A 12 -28.70 -15.69 -14.22
N MET A 13 -28.88 -14.88 -13.17
CA MET A 13 -28.99 -13.42 -13.28
C MET A 13 -28.01 -12.82 -12.29
N GLY A 14 -27.21 -11.84 -12.70
CA GLY A 14 -26.21 -11.13 -11.89
C GLY A 14 -26.74 -10.35 -10.67
N TYR A 15 -27.84 -10.80 -10.07
CA TYR A 15 -28.64 -10.17 -9.03
C TYR A 15 -27.98 -10.16 -7.64
N HIS A 16 -26.92 -10.94 -7.44
CA HIS A 16 -26.28 -11.08 -6.13
C HIS A 16 -24.75 -10.97 -6.14
N LEU A 17 -24.17 -10.46 -7.24
CA LEU A 17 -22.75 -10.16 -7.25
C LEU A 17 -22.51 -8.81 -6.58
N PRO A 18 -21.73 -8.75 -5.50
CA PRO A 18 -21.45 -7.47 -4.83
C PRO A 18 -20.71 -6.54 -5.79
N SER A 19 -20.99 -5.25 -5.70
CA SER A 19 -20.32 -4.21 -6.50
C SER A 19 -18.90 -3.92 -6.02
N GLU A 20 -18.55 -4.35 -4.81
CA GLU A 20 -17.24 -4.13 -4.20
C GLU A 20 -16.86 -5.33 -3.33
N LEU A 21 -15.56 -5.57 -3.20
CA LEU A 21 -14.99 -6.58 -2.31
C LEU A 21 -13.81 -5.97 -1.56
N ASP A 22 -13.61 -6.41 -0.32
CA ASP A 22 -12.47 -5.99 0.48
C ASP A 22 -11.33 -7.00 0.32
N PHE A 23 -10.24 -6.58 -0.32
CA PHE A 23 -9.08 -7.42 -0.59
C PHE A 23 -8.10 -7.39 0.57
N SER A 24 -7.49 -8.53 0.85
CA SER A 24 -6.40 -8.65 1.81
C SER A 24 -5.15 -7.94 1.30
N ALA A 25 -4.52 -7.13 2.15
CA ALA A 25 -3.21 -6.53 1.88
C ALA A 25 -2.03 -7.47 2.21
N SER A 26 -2.29 -8.73 2.60
CA SER A 26 -1.24 -9.65 3.04
C SER A 26 -0.33 -10.11 1.89
N ARG A 27 0.90 -10.56 2.23
CA ARG A 27 1.91 -11.07 1.27
C ARG A 27 1.51 -12.38 0.55
N GLY A 28 0.25 -12.80 0.67
CA GLY A 28 -0.31 -13.99 0.03
C GLY A 28 -0.78 -13.72 -1.40
N ASN A 29 -1.90 -14.34 -1.79
CA ASN A 29 -2.47 -14.10 -3.10
C ASN A 29 -3.21 -12.75 -3.07
N PRO A 30 -2.92 -11.80 -3.96
CA PRO A 30 -3.57 -10.49 -3.96
C PRO A 30 -5.09 -10.53 -4.19
N LEU A 31 -5.61 -11.67 -4.69
CA LEU A 31 -7.04 -11.92 -4.85
C LEU A 31 -7.71 -12.52 -3.61
N ASP A 32 -6.97 -12.67 -2.50
CA ASP A 32 -7.54 -13.12 -1.24
C ASP A 32 -8.45 -12.05 -0.66
N LEU A 33 -9.60 -12.49 -0.16
CA LEU A 33 -10.62 -11.63 0.42
C LEU A 33 -10.46 -11.61 1.94
N ILE A 34 -10.76 -10.47 2.55
CA ILE A 34 -10.88 -10.38 4.01
C ILE A 34 -12.14 -11.13 4.43
N ASP A 35 -12.05 -11.91 5.51
CA ASP A 35 -13.22 -12.55 6.12
C ASP A 35 -14.02 -11.49 6.90
N ASN A 36 -15.06 -10.95 6.25
CA ASN A 36 -15.91 -9.90 6.79
C ASN A 36 -17.33 -9.96 6.22
N GLU A 37 -18.27 -9.26 6.85
CA GLU A 37 -19.69 -9.27 6.45
C GLU A 37 -19.92 -8.87 4.99
N LYS A 38 -19.12 -7.92 4.46
CA LYS A 38 -19.22 -7.44 3.08
C LYS A 38 -18.85 -8.52 2.06
N ASN A 39 -17.81 -9.29 2.34
CA ASN A 39 -17.34 -10.36 1.47
C ASN A 39 -18.08 -11.68 1.70
N GLN A 40 -18.74 -11.87 2.85
CA GLN A 40 -19.36 -13.12 3.28
C GLN A 40 -20.26 -13.72 2.20
N LEU A 41 -21.15 -12.91 1.62
CA LEU A 41 -22.11 -13.39 0.63
C LEU A 41 -21.42 -13.92 -0.64
N PHE A 42 -20.31 -13.30 -1.06
CA PHE A 42 -19.51 -13.77 -2.19
C PHE A 42 -18.73 -15.04 -1.84
N ILE A 43 -18.20 -15.11 -0.61
CA ILE A 43 -17.45 -16.27 -0.09
C ILE A 43 -18.37 -17.49 0.02
N ASP A 44 -19.54 -17.34 0.65
CA ASP A 44 -20.56 -18.39 0.81
C ASP A 44 -21.03 -18.94 -0.54
N GLN A 45 -21.24 -18.04 -1.50
CA GLN A 45 -21.57 -18.39 -2.88
C GLN A 45 -20.50 -19.29 -3.52
N TYR A 46 -19.23 -18.93 -3.36
CA TYR A 46 -18.12 -19.70 -3.89
C TYR A 46 -18.02 -21.08 -3.22
N PHE A 47 -18.13 -21.15 -1.90
CA PHE A 47 -18.12 -22.41 -1.15
C PHE A 47 -19.28 -23.32 -1.55
N LYS A 48 -20.50 -22.78 -1.64
CA LYS A 48 -21.68 -23.56 -2.02
C LYS A 48 -21.58 -24.15 -3.42
N LEU A 49 -21.01 -23.42 -4.38
CA LEU A 49 -20.76 -23.96 -5.72
C LEU A 49 -19.69 -25.07 -5.71
N ASP A 50 -18.67 -24.96 -4.85
CA ASP A 50 -17.63 -25.96 -4.71
C ASP A 50 -18.16 -27.25 -4.06
N GLU A 51 -18.98 -27.12 -3.01
CA GLU A 51 -19.72 -28.24 -2.40
C GLU A 51 -20.63 -28.94 -3.40
N LEU A 52 -21.40 -28.18 -4.18
CA LEU A 52 -22.26 -28.74 -5.23
C LEU A 52 -21.46 -29.47 -6.31
N ARG A 53 -20.25 -28.97 -6.63
CA ARG A 53 -19.35 -29.65 -7.55
C ARG A 53 -18.87 -30.98 -6.95
N ALA A 54 -18.43 -30.99 -5.70
CA ALA A 54 -17.97 -32.20 -5.03
C ALA A 54 -19.09 -33.25 -4.92
N ALA A 55 -20.28 -32.83 -4.48
CA ALA A 55 -21.46 -33.70 -4.39
C ALA A 55 -21.88 -34.26 -5.75
N LEU A 56 -21.67 -33.52 -6.84
CA LEU A 56 -21.95 -34.02 -8.19
C LEU A 56 -20.99 -35.15 -8.60
N GLU A 57 -19.71 -35.10 -8.20
CA GLU A 57 -18.74 -36.16 -8.51
C GLU A 57 -19.08 -37.49 -7.81
N GLU A 58 -19.79 -37.45 -6.69
CA GLU A 58 -20.23 -38.64 -5.95
C GLU A 58 -21.42 -39.35 -6.62
N ILE A 59 -22.12 -38.69 -7.55
CA ILE A 59 -23.28 -39.27 -8.23
C ILE A 59 -22.80 -40.21 -9.35
N LEU A 60 -22.93 -41.52 -9.10
CA LEU A 60 -22.69 -42.56 -10.10
C LEU A 60 -23.82 -42.58 -11.14
N THR A 61 -23.45 -42.60 -12.43
CA THR A 61 -24.41 -42.62 -13.54
C THR A 61 -24.76 -44.02 -14.02
N HIS A 62 -23.98 -45.05 -13.63
CA HIS A 62 -24.17 -46.46 -13.96
C HIS A 62 -24.42 -46.78 -15.44
N GLY A 63 -23.91 -45.95 -16.35
CA GLY A 63 -24.08 -46.11 -17.80
C GLY A 63 -25.45 -45.65 -18.35
N ASP A 64 -26.30 -45.03 -17.52
CA ASP A 64 -27.54 -44.40 -17.99
C ASP A 64 -27.20 -43.15 -18.81
N LYS A 65 -27.49 -43.20 -20.12
CA LYS A 65 -27.17 -42.12 -21.07
C LYS A 65 -27.87 -40.81 -20.76
N GLN A 66 -29.10 -40.83 -20.23
CA GLN A 66 -29.82 -39.59 -19.90
C GLN A 66 -29.22 -38.96 -18.64
N LEU A 67 -28.88 -39.78 -17.65
CA LEU A 67 -28.27 -39.35 -16.41
C LEU A 67 -26.85 -38.81 -16.63
N GLU A 68 -26.05 -39.47 -17.48
CA GLU A 68 -24.74 -38.98 -17.91
C GLU A 68 -24.81 -37.62 -18.59
N LYS A 69 -25.80 -37.42 -19.48
CA LYS A 69 -26.00 -36.12 -20.14
C LYS A 69 -26.33 -35.04 -19.10
N LYS A 70 -27.30 -35.29 -18.22
CA LYS A 70 -27.66 -34.33 -17.15
C LYS A 70 -26.47 -34.03 -16.24
N HIS A 71 -25.66 -35.04 -15.91
CA HIS A 71 -24.49 -34.89 -15.05
C HIS A 71 -23.48 -33.93 -15.69
N LYS A 72 -23.15 -34.16 -16.97
CA LYS A 72 -22.28 -33.28 -17.76
C LYS A 72 -22.85 -31.85 -17.86
N ASP A 73 -24.13 -31.70 -18.12
CA ASP A 73 -24.78 -30.39 -18.25
C ASP A 73 -24.71 -29.59 -16.93
N VAL A 74 -25.00 -30.25 -15.80
CA VAL A 74 -24.89 -29.64 -14.46
C VAL A 74 -23.44 -29.30 -14.13
N ARG A 75 -22.50 -30.20 -14.42
CA ARG A 75 -21.06 -29.96 -14.19
C ARG A 75 -20.58 -28.74 -14.97
N ALA A 76 -20.99 -28.63 -16.23
CA ALA A 76 -20.66 -27.48 -17.08
C ALA A 76 -21.29 -26.19 -16.53
N ALA A 77 -22.52 -26.24 -16.02
CA ALA A 77 -23.17 -25.08 -15.43
C ALA A 77 -22.49 -24.61 -14.13
N ILE A 78 -22.15 -25.51 -13.20
CA ILE A 78 -21.38 -25.15 -11.98
C ILE A 78 -20.01 -24.57 -12.36
N THR A 79 -19.30 -25.20 -13.30
CA THR A 79 -18.00 -24.73 -13.76
C THR A 79 -18.11 -23.31 -14.34
N ARG A 80 -19.13 -23.04 -15.16
CA ARG A 80 -19.39 -21.69 -15.70
C ARG A 80 -19.67 -20.68 -14.59
N ALA A 81 -20.48 -21.05 -13.58
CA ALA A 81 -20.77 -20.16 -12.45
C ALA A 81 -19.51 -19.82 -11.64
N LEU A 82 -18.66 -20.81 -11.34
CA LEU A 82 -17.37 -20.60 -10.68
C LEU A 82 -16.42 -19.71 -11.51
N CYS A 83 -16.39 -19.88 -12.83
CA CYS A 83 -15.61 -19.01 -13.72
C CYS A 83 -16.11 -17.56 -13.64
N ARG A 84 -17.42 -17.33 -13.71
CA ARG A 84 -18.03 -15.99 -13.59
C ARG A 84 -17.67 -15.32 -12.26
N LEU A 85 -17.70 -16.05 -11.14
CA LEU A 85 -17.28 -15.52 -9.84
C LEU A 85 -15.79 -15.11 -9.84
N LYS A 86 -14.92 -15.96 -10.40
CA LYS A 86 -13.48 -15.67 -10.47
C LYS A 86 -13.18 -14.46 -11.34
N GLU A 87 -13.86 -14.32 -12.47
CA GLU A 87 -13.75 -13.18 -13.38
C GLU A 87 -14.25 -11.89 -12.70
N HIS A 88 -15.41 -11.96 -12.04
CA HIS A 88 -15.95 -10.83 -11.28
C HIS A 88 -15.00 -10.36 -10.17
N ARG A 89 -14.46 -11.29 -9.37
CA ARG A 89 -13.45 -10.96 -8.35
C ARG A 89 -12.21 -10.29 -8.95
N ARG A 90 -11.71 -10.79 -10.08
CA ARG A 90 -10.54 -10.21 -10.77
C ARG A 90 -10.85 -8.80 -11.30
N LYS A 91 -12.05 -8.58 -11.83
CA LYS A 91 -12.52 -7.26 -12.27
C LYS A 91 -12.50 -6.26 -11.10
N LEU A 92 -13.14 -6.61 -9.99
CA LEU A 92 -13.18 -5.76 -8.80
C LEU A 92 -11.78 -5.50 -8.23
N TYR A 93 -10.89 -6.49 -8.23
CA TYR A 93 -9.51 -6.30 -7.82
C TYR A 93 -8.78 -5.29 -8.70
N THR A 94 -9.02 -5.33 -10.01
CA THR A 94 -8.39 -4.41 -10.97
C THR A 94 -8.86 -2.98 -10.72
N GLU A 95 -10.16 -2.78 -10.47
CA GLU A 95 -10.75 -1.50 -10.12
C GLU A 95 -10.23 -0.97 -8.76
N PHE A 96 -10.15 -1.85 -7.76
CA PHE A 96 -9.56 -1.55 -6.46
C PHE A 96 -8.11 -1.08 -6.59
N MET A 97 -7.28 -1.82 -7.33
CA MET A 97 -5.87 -1.47 -7.53
C MET A 97 -5.71 -0.17 -8.31
N ALA A 98 -6.50 0.07 -9.34
CA ALA A 98 -6.47 1.33 -10.08
C ALA A 98 -6.81 2.53 -9.16
N ALA A 99 -7.80 2.37 -8.28
CA ALA A 99 -8.14 3.40 -7.30
C ALA A 99 -7.03 3.57 -6.24
N ALA A 100 -6.42 2.50 -5.77
CA ALA A 100 -5.31 2.53 -4.81
C ALA A 100 -4.06 3.21 -5.39
N GLU A 101 -3.68 2.88 -6.62
CA GLU A 101 -2.57 3.52 -7.33
C GLU A 101 -2.83 5.01 -7.57
N LYS A 102 -4.07 5.38 -7.92
CA LYS A 102 -4.47 6.79 -8.08
C LYS A 102 -4.33 7.57 -6.76
N ARG A 103 -4.77 7.00 -5.63
CA ARG A 103 -4.61 7.63 -4.31
C ARG A 103 -3.13 7.78 -3.93
N ALA A 104 -2.32 6.76 -4.15
CA ALA A 104 -0.87 6.82 -3.91
C ALA A 104 -0.19 7.86 -4.80
N ALA A 105 -0.62 8.00 -6.05
CA ALA A 105 -0.11 9.02 -6.96
C ALA A 105 -0.38 10.44 -6.41
N LEU A 106 -1.62 10.71 -5.97
CA LEU A 106 -2.00 11.99 -5.39
C LEU A 106 -1.22 12.28 -4.10
N ALA A 107 -1.14 11.32 -3.18
CA ALA A 107 -0.38 11.47 -1.95
C ALA A 107 1.10 11.80 -2.22
N LEU A 108 1.70 11.20 -3.24
CA LEU A 108 3.06 11.55 -3.66
C LEU A 108 3.15 12.96 -4.27
N ASP A 109 2.14 13.43 -5.01
CA ASP A 109 2.13 14.81 -5.53
C ASP A 109 2.06 15.82 -4.38
N ASP A 110 1.14 15.59 -3.43
CA ASP A 110 0.93 16.45 -2.28
C ASP A 110 2.18 16.51 -1.41
N LEU A 111 2.78 15.35 -1.12
CA LEU A 111 4.02 15.26 -0.36
C LEU A 111 5.18 15.95 -1.10
N SER A 112 5.35 15.71 -2.40
CA SER A 112 6.36 16.41 -3.20
C SER A 112 6.17 17.92 -3.17
N HIS A 113 4.93 18.40 -3.23
CA HIS A 113 4.60 19.82 -3.13
C HIS A 113 4.96 20.38 -1.74
N ALA A 114 4.54 19.70 -0.68
CA ALA A 114 4.80 20.10 0.71
C ALA A 114 6.30 20.15 1.02
N ILE A 115 7.07 19.16 0.57
CA ILE A 115 8.53 19.16 0.72
C ILE A 115 9.12 20.38 0.03
N ARG A 116 8.75 20.64 -1.23
CA ARG A 116 9.29 21.77 -2.00
C ARG A 116 8.92 23.13 -1.38
N ASP A 117 7.68 23.30 -0.92
CA ASP A 117 7.26 24.54 -0.26
C ASP A 117 8.03 24.74 1.05
N ARG A 118 8.18 23.68 1.85
CA ARG A 118 8.88 23.75 3.13
C ARG A 118 10.37 24.02 2.96
N THR A 119 11.06 23.31 2.06
CA THR A 119 12.51 23.45 1.86
C THR A 119 12.89 24.81 1.28
N ARG A 120 12.01 25.46 0.52
CA ARG A 120 12.20 26.85 0.06
C ARG A 120 12.21 27.87 1.20
N ARG A 121 11.57 27.54 2.32
CA ARG A 121 11.49 28.40 3.51
C ARG A 121 12.48 27.99 4.59
N PHE A 122 13.43 27.11 4.26
CA PHE A 122 14.47 26.76 5.22
C PHE A 122 15.34 27.96 5.49
N GLU A 123 15.49 28.24 6.78
CA GLU A 123 16.38 29.23 7.32
C GLU A 123 17.66 28.54 7.78
N TYR A 124 18.78 29.20 7.54
CA TYR A 124 20.11 28.72 7.88
C TYR A 124 20.69 29.71 8.90
N PRO A 125 20.49 29.48 10.22
CA PRO A 125 21.00 30.36 11.25
C PRO A 125 22.50 30.56 11.12
N LEU A 126 23.00 31.76 11.42
CA LEU A 126 24.44 32.07 11.37
C LEU A 126 25.23 31.43 12.52
N GLU A 127 24.54 31.10 13.61
CA GLU A 127 25.11 30.52 14.83
C GLU A 127 24.21 29.38 15.32
N LEU A 128 24.84 28.35 15.86
CA LEU A 128 24.18 27.24 16.55
C LEU A 128 24.90 26.99 17.88
N ASP A 129 24.15 26.61 18.89
CA ASP A 129 24.69 26.25 20.20
C ASP A 129 25.14 24.80 20.20
N PHE A 130 26.44 24.60 20.36
CA PHE A 130 27.07 23.29 20.38
C PHE A 130 27.46 22.86 21.80
N PRO A 131 27.47 21.56 22.13
CA PRO A 131 27.98 21.09 23.41
C PRO A 131 29.47 21.41 23.59
N ALA A 132 29.93 21.58 24.84
CA ALA A 132 31.33 21.90 25.14
C ALA A 132 32.32 20.77 24.77
N ARG A 133 31.88 19.52 24.86
CA ARG A 133 32.64 18.34 24.41
C ARG A 133 32.04 17.83 23.11
N MET A 134 32.60 18.28 22.01
CA MET A 134 32.23 17.87 20.66
C MET A 134 33.07 16.65 20.27
N GLY A 135 32.46 15.48 20.17
CA GLY A 135 33.03 14.36 19.42
C GLY A 135 32.74 14.53 17.92
N ASP A 136 32.79 13.43 17.16
CA ASP A 136 32.48 13.41 15.71
C ASP A 136 30.96 13.52 15.40
N SER A 137 30.13 13.77 16.41
CA SER A 137 28.67 13.78 16.29
C SER A 137 28.13 15.18 15.96
N LEU A 138 27.16 15.25 15.04
CA LEU A 138 26.35 16.43 14.72
C LEU A 138 25.27 16.68 15.79
N SER A 139 25.62 16.61 17.07
CA SER A 139 24.68 16.84 18.16
C SER A 139 24.52 18.34 18.45
N LEU A 140 23.27 18.80 18.54
CA LEU A 140 22.92 20.17 18.92
C LEU A 140 22.34 20.21 20.32
N LEU A 141 22.59 21.31 21.05
CA LEU A 141 21.91 21.59 22.31
C LEU A 141 20.44 21.95 22.02
N ASN A 142 19.54 21.54 22.92
CA ASN A 142 18.13 21.93 22.83
C ASN A 142 17.94 23.33 23.42
N THR A 143 18.32 24.36 22.66
CA THR A 143 18.20 25.78 23.03
C THR A 143 17.20 26.48 22.11
N GLU A 144 16.72 27.66 22.54
CA GLU A 144 15.84 28.49 21.72
C GLU A 144 16.49 28.89 20.39
N ARG A 145 17.81 29.15 20.39
CA ARG A 145 18.58 29.48 19.19
C ARG A 145 18.62 28.33 18.19
N ASN A 146 18.75 27.09 18.65
CA ASN A 146 18.79 25.91 17.78
C ASN A 146 17.40 25.43 17.35
N ARG A 147 16.33 25.91 17.99
CA ARG A 147 14.96 25.41 17.80
C ARG A 147 14.54 25.40 16.34
N LEU A 148 14.74 26.50 15.61
CA LEU A 148 14.38 26.59 14.19
C LEU A 148 15.10 25.54 13.34
N PHE A 149 16.40 25.34 13.57
CA PHE A 149 17.19 24.36 12.83
C PHE A 149 16.77 22.92 13.16
N ILE A 150 16.54 22.62 14.44
CA ILE A 150 16.05 21.32 14.90
C ILE A 150 14.66 21.03 14.33
N ASP A 151 13.76 22.02 14.34
CA ASP A 151 12.41 21.90 13.79
C ASP A 151 12.46 21.52 12.30
N GLN A 152 13.38 22.11 11.52
CA GLN A 152 13.59 21.76 10.10
C GLN A 152 14.01 20.30 9.91
N LEU A 153 14.93 19.79 10.75
CA LEU A 153 15.33 18.38 10.72
C LEU A 153 14.16 17.46 11.06
N CYS A 154 13.37 17.79 12.09
CA CYS A 154 12.18 17.03 12.45
C CYS A 154 11.14 17.00 11.32
N TRP A 155 10.99 18.09 10.56
CA TRP A 155 10.11 18.11 9.39
C TRP A 155 10.57 17.16 8.29
N LEU A 156 11.88 17.09 8.01
CA LEU A 156 12.41 16.13 7.03
C LEU A 156 12.19 14.68 7.46
N ASP A 157 12.33 14.38 8.75
CA ASP A 157 12.02 13.05 9.29
C ASP A 157 10.53 12.70 9.16
N ARG A 158 9.63 13.68 9.39
CA ARG A 158 8.19 13.50 9.15
C ARG A 158 7.89 13.18 7.69
N PHE A 159 8.43 13.96 6.75
CA PHE A 159 8.28 13.69 5.31
C PHE A 159 8.82 12.32 4.91
N TRP A 160 9.92 11.89 5.52
CA TRP A 160 10.49 10.57 5.28
C TRP A 160 9.57 9.44 5.75
N ASN A 161 8.96 9.59 6.93
CA ASN A 161 8.00 8.63 7.45
C ASN A 161 6.70 8.60 6.64
N GLU A 162 6.21 9.76 6.22
CA GLU A 162 5.06 9.86 5.33
C GLU A 162 5.35 9.17 3.98
N LEU A 163 6.51 9.44 3.37
CA LEU A 163 6.94 8.78 2.14
C LEU A 163 7.02 7.25 2.29
N LYS A 164 7.49 6.73 3.42
CA LYS A 164 7.55 5.28 3.69
C LYS A 164 6.16 4.64 3.76
N SER A 165 5.16 5.38 4.24
CA SER A 165 3.79 4.89 4.35
C SER A 165 3.07 4.80 3.00
N ILE A 166 3.58 5.46 1.95
CA ILE A 166 2.96 5.46 0.63
C ILE A 166 3.43 4.24 -0.19
N PRO A 167 2.55 3.26 -0.47
CA PRO A 167 2.89 2.10 -1.28
C PRO A 167 3.02 2.45 -2.76
N THR A 168 3.86 1.69 -3.47
CA THR A 168 4.06 1.83 -4.92
C THR A 168 3.34 0.76 -5.73
N TYR A 169 2.78 -0.27 -5.09
CA TYR A 169 2.04 -1.38 -5.72
C TYR A 169 2.76 -2.07 -6.88
N GLY A 170 4.10 -2.02 -6.92
CA GLY A 170 4.87 -2.54 -8.05
C GLY A 170 4.83 -1.65 -9.30
N ASN A 171 4.03 -0.57 -9.30
CA ASN A 171 3.89 0.35 -10.41
C ASN A 171 5.17 1.19 -10.60
N GLU A 172 5.79 1.07 -11.77
CA GLU A 172 7.08 1.71 -12.09
C GLU A 172 7.00 3.25 -12.12
N ARG A 173 5.85 3.82 -12.45
CA ARG A 173 5.65 5.28 -12.38
C ARG A 173 5.65 5.75 -10.94
N LEU A 174 4.93 5.05 -10.06
CA LEU A 174 4.92 5.34 -8.62
C LEU A 174 6.31 5.13 -8.00
N LYS A 175 7.01 4.05 -8.33
CA LYS A 175 8.39 3.81 -7.86
C LYS A 175 9.34 4.94 -8.25
N ARG A 176 9.30 5.40 -9.50
CA ARG A 176 10.12 6.53 -9.97
C ARG A 176 9.82 7.81 -9.19
N LYS A 177 8.54 8.12 -8.99
CA LYS A 177 8.11 9.29 -8.24
C LYS A 177 8.53 9.23 -6.77
N HIS A 178 8.30 8.09 -6.13
CA HIS A 178 8.75 7.80 -4.77
C HIS A 178 10.26 8.01 -4.62
N LYS A 179 11.05 7.46 -5.55
CA LYS A 179 12.51 7.65 -5.60
C LYS A 179 12.89 9.11 -5.75
N ASN A 180 12.23 9.86 -6.63
CA ASN A 180 12.49 11.29 -6.81
C ASN A 180 12.19 12.08 -5.53
N THR A 181 11.03 11.84 -4.90
CA THR A 181 10.68 12.46 -3.61
C THR A 181 11.71 12.13 -2.53
N SER A 182 12.16 10.87 -2.46
CA SER A 182 13.21 10.43 -1.54
C SER A 182 14.53 11.18 -1.77
N ALA A 183 14.89 11.43 -3.04
CA ALA A 183 16.11 12.16 -3.38
C ALA A 183 16.02 13.62 -2.95
N THR A 184 14.87 14.27 -3.12
CA THR A 184 14.64 15.64 -2.65
C THR A 184 14.78 15.76 -1.14
N ILE A 185 14.20 14.83 -0.36
CA ILE A 185 14.36 14.83 1.12
C ILE A 185 15.83 14.68 1.50
N ARG A 186 16.55 13.74 0.86
CA ARG A 186 17.98 13.52 1.12
C ARG A 186 18.83 14.74 0.79
N GLN A 187 18.55 15.41 -0.33
CA GLN A 187 19.26 16.64 -0.71
C GLN A 187 19.04 17.75 0.31
N ALA A 188 17.81 17.96 0.75
CA ALA A 188 17.49 18.96 1.78
C ALA A 188 18.18 18.63 3.11
N ARG A 189 18.19 17.37 3.53
CA ARG A 189 18.90 16.92 4.73
C ARG A 189 20.40 17.15 4.62
N HIS A 190 20.99 16.77 3.48
CA HIS A 190 22.41 16.98 3.22
C HIS A 190 22.79 18.47 3.31
N ALA A 191 21.96 19.37 2.79
CA ALA A 191 22.20 20.81 2.89
C ALA A 191 22.20 21.32 4.35
N LEU A 192 21.29 20.84 5.18
CA LEU A 192 21.28 21.15 6.62
C LEU A 192 22.50 20.57 7.33
N ASP A 193 22.82 19.29 7.10
CA ASP A 193 23.97 18.62 7.70
C ASP A 193 25.29 19.33 7.34
N GLU A 194 25.42 19.78 6.08
CA GLU A 194 26.57 20.52 5.59
C GLU A 194 26.69 21.90 6.25
N HIS A 195 25.58 22.64 6.35
CA HIS A 195 25.55 23.91 7.06
C HIS A 195 25.95 23.74 8.54
N GLN A 196 25.43 22.73 9.20
CA GLN A 196 25.77 22.42 10.59
C GLN A 196 27.26 22.10 10.75
N ARG A 197 27.85 21.30 9.85
CA ARG A 197 29.29 21.00 9.83
C ARG A 197 30.13 22.27 9.74
N GLN A 198 29.78 23.17 8.82
CA GLN A 198 30.51 24.43 8.64
C GLN A 198 30.49 25.30 9.90
N LEU A 199 29.35 25.39 10.59
CA LEU A 199 29.26 26.12 11.86
C LEU A 199 30.02 25.43 12.99
N GLN A 200 29.97 24.10 13.06
CA GLN A 200 30.75 23.32 14.02
C GLN A 200 32.25 23.52 13.83
N GLU A 201 32.76 23.49 12.61
CA GLU A 201 34.17 23.74 12.32
C GLU A 201 34.61 25.16 12.73
N ARG A 202 33.76 26.17 12.48
CA ARG A 202 34.00 27.56 12.91
C ARG A 202 34.05 27.65 14.43
N HIS A 203 33.09 27.03 15.13
CA HIS A 203 33.06 26.99 16.59
C HIS A 203 34.33 26.33 17.14
N ILE A 204 34.74 25.18 16.60
CA ILE A 204 35.98 24.50 17.02
C ILE A 204 37.19 25.41 16.83
N LYS A 205 37.34 26.07 15.67
CA LYS A 205 38.47 26.99 15.42
C LYS A 205 38.54 28.16 16.39
N LEU A 206 37.39 28.71 16.81
CA LEU A 206 37.33 29.84 17.74
C LEU A 206 37.69 29.45 19.18
N TYR A 207 37.36 28.23 19.61
CA TYR A 207 37.57 27.78 21.00
C TYR A 207 38.80 26.88 21.20
N ARG A 208 39.42 26.37 20.13
CA ARG A 208 40.70 25.62 20.20
C ARG A 208 41.87 26.38 20.84
N PRO A 209 42.00 27.72 20.74
CA PRO A 209 43.08 28.45 21.40
C PRO A 209 42.99 28.52 22.94
N TYR A 210 41.86 28.14 23.54
CA TYR A 210 41.60 28.29 24.99
C TYR A 210 41.55 26.96 25.75
N LEU A 211 41.94 25.84 25.10
CA LEU A 211 41.92 24.48 25.66
C LEU A 211 43.31 23.81 25.66
N MET A 212 44.38 24.57 25.38
CA MET A 212 45.77 24.21 25.72
C MET A 212 46.21 25.01 26.94
#